data_AF-A0A6G1CY90-F1
#
_entry.id   AF-A0A6G1CY90-F1
#
_cell.length_a   1.000
_cell.length_b   1.000
_cell.length_c   1.000
_cell.angle_alpha   90.00
_cell.angle_beta   90.00
_cell.angle_gamma   90.00
#
_symmetry.space_group_name_H-M   'P 1'
#
loop_
_entity.id
_entity.type
_entity.pdbx_description
1 polymer ?
#
loop_
_entity_poly.entity_id
_entity_poly.type
_entity_poly.pdbx_seq_one_letter_code
_entity_poly.pdbx_strand_id
1 'polypeptide(L)'
;MDAVVNPSGETCIGSDGEAVVTVAFDEQQCKEAVERLYQVAFWCVQQRPEARPPTGAVVKMLEGEMDVVPPVNPVLHLMAAPAVSNPWTTTASSGNTVS
;
A
#
# COMPACT_ATOMS: atom_id res chain seq x y z
N MET A 1 -3.01 32.75 30.66
CA MET A 1 -3.78 33.19 29.49
C MET A 1 -3.50 32.20 28.39
N ASP A 2 -4.44 31.31 28.22
CA ASP A 2 -4.40 30.07 27.44
C ASP A 2 -4.26 30.39 25.95
N ALA A 3 -3.18 29.91 25.33
CA ALA A 3 -3.12 29.85 23.88
C ALA A 3 -4.02 28.69 23.45
N VAL A 4 -5.12 29.02 22.80
CA VAL A 4 -6.09 28.07 22.28
C VAL A 4 -5.40 27.16 21.27
N VAL A 5 -5.25 25.88 21.62
CA VAL A 5 -4.97 24.86 20.61
C VAL A 5 -6.27 24.70 19.81
N ASN A 6 -6.23 25.00 18.52
CA ASN A 6 -7.36 24.67 17.65
C ASN A 6 -7.38 23.15 17.50
N PRO A 7 -8.54 22.47 17.61
CA PRO A 7 -8.65 21.02 17.47
C PRO A 7 -8.33 20.51 16.05
N SER A 8 -7.92 21.38 15.12
CA SER A 8 -7.63 21.06 13.71
C SER A 8 -6.14 20.97 13.34
N GLY A 9 -5.20 21.24 14.26
CA GLY A 9 -3.76 20.95 14.01
C GLY A 9 -3.09 21.73 12.88
N GLU A 10 -3.63 22.86 12.44
CA GLU A 10 -3.06 23.67 11.36
C GLU A 10 -2.03 24.68 11.92
N THR A 11 -0.81 24.67 11.37
CA THR A 11 0.23 25.70 11.63
C THR A 11 0.54 26.49 10.35
N CYS A 12 0.94 27.75 10.54
CA CYS A 12 0.93 28.86 9.60
C CYS A 12 1.77 28.73 8.30
N ILE A 13 1.32 29.53 7.33
CA ILE A 13 1.74 29.67 5.92
C ILE A 13 3.17 30.23 5.77
N GLY A 14 4.02 29.55 4.99
CA GLY A 14 5.29 30.06 4.45
C GLY A 14 5.11 30.77 3.10
N SER A 15 5.90 31.82 2.84
CA SER A 15 5.67 32.87 1.83
C SER A 15 6.12 32.52 0.39
N ASP A 16 6.22 31.26 -0.01
CA ASP A 16 6.85 30.87 -1.27
C ASP A 16 6.10 29.75 -2.00
N GLY A 17 4.83 29.99 -2.33
CA GLY A 17 4.17 29.43 -3.54
C GLY A 17 4.02 27.91 -3.68
N GLU A 18 4.54 27.10 -2.78
CA GLU A 18 4.37 25.64 -2.75
C GLU A 18 3.80 25.25 -1.38
N ALA A 19 2.49 25.01 -1.34
CA ALA A 19 1.80 24.53 -0.16
C ALA A 19 2.17 23.07 0.10
N VAL A 20 3.33 22.81 0.69
CA VAL A 20 3.60 21.53 1.34
C VAL A 20 2.83 21.52 2.66
N VAL A 21 1.74 20.76 2.69
CA VAL A 21 1.03 20.43 3.92
C VAL A 21 1.94 19.49 4.72
N THR A 22 2.81 20.05 5.56
CA THR A 22 3.48 19.26 6.59
C THR A 22 2.49 19.02 7.71
N VAL A 23 1.88 17.84 7.73
CA VAL A 23 1.08 17.41 8.86
C VAL A 23 2.04 17.08 10.00
N ALA A 24 2.03 17.87 11.07
CA ALA A 24 2.77 17.56 12.29
C ALA A 24 2.04 16.42 13.01
N PHE A 25 2.31 15.19 12.61
CA PHE A 25 1.76 14.02 13.26
C PHE A 25 2.50 13.75 14.57
N ASP A 26 1.75 13.53 15.65
CA ASP A 26 2.28 12.87 16.84
C ASP A 26 2.77 11.45 16.50
N GLU A 27 3.73 10.90 17.24
CA GLU A 27 4.29 9.55 16.99
C GLU A 27 3.19 8.48 16.89
N GLN A 28 2.16 8.60 17.74
CA GLN A 28 1.03 7.67 17.74
C GLN A 28 0.17 7.82 16.47
N GLN A 29 -0.08 9.05 16.02
CA GLN A 29 -0.86 9.31 14.81
C GLN A 29 -0.11 8.86 13.55
N CYS A 30 1.21 9.04 13.52
CA CYS A 30 2.08 8.49 12.47
C CYS A 30 1.93 6.97 12.38
N LYS A 31 1.97 6.28 13.53
CA LYS A 31 1.85 4.82 13.58
C LYS A 31 0.50 4.35 13.06
N GLU A 32 -0.60 4.98 13.47
CA GLU A 32 -1.94 4.65 13.00
C GLU A 32 -2.11 4.91 11.49
N ALA A 33 -1.56 6.01 10.97
CA ALA A 33 -1.61 6.33 9.55
C ALA A 33 -0.81 5.31 8.70
N VAL A 34 0.40 4.96 9.13
CA VAL A 34 1.21 3.92 8.48
C VAL A 34 0.49 2.58 8.55
N GLU A 35 -0.16 2.28 9.68
CA GLU A 35 -0.88 1.04 9.86
C GLU A 35 -2.01 0.87 8.86
N ARG A 36 -2.84 1.91 8.78
CA ARG A 36 -3.94 1.99 7.85
C ARG A 36 -3.47 1.91 6.40
N LEU A 37 -2.37 2.59 6.07
CA LEU A 37 -1.80 2.61 4.72
C LEU A 37 -1.34 1.21 4.28
N TYR A 38 -0.59 0.49 5.12
CA TYR A 38 -0.11 -0.85 4.73
C TYR A 38 -1.28 -1.84 4.58
N GLN A 39 -2.31 -1.74 5.44
CA GLN A 39 -3.49 -2.60 5.34
C GLN A 39 -4.25 -2.33 4.03
N VAL A 40 -4.45 -1.07 3.66
CA VAL A 40 -5.07 -0.71 2.38
C VAL A 40 -4.22 -1.18 1.20
N ALA A 41 -2.90 -1.03 1.29
CA ALA A 41 -1.99 -1.51 0.25
C ALA A 41 -2.11 -3.03 0.04
N PHE A 42 -2.16 -3.80 1.14
CA PHE A 42 -2.34 -5.25 1.08
C PHE A 42 -3.68 -5.67 0.45
N TRP A 43 -4.77 -4.96 0.72
CA TRP A 43 -6.03 -5.15 0.01
C TRP A 43 -5.90 -4.94 -1.51
N CYS A 44 -5.11 -3.95 -1.94
CA CYS A 44 -4.97 -3.59 -3.34
C CYS A 44 -4.08 -4.57 -4.15
N VAL A 45 -3.09 -5.19 -3.51
CA VAL A 45 -2.15 -6.11 -4.17
C VAL A 45 -2.62 -7.57 -4.17
N GLN A 46 -3.84 -7.85 -3.73
CA GLN A 46 -4.40 -9.19 -3.71
C GLN A 46 -4.42 -9.80 -5.12
N GLN A 47 -4.04 -11.08 -5.24
CA GLN A 47 -3.98 -11.79 -6.52
C GLN A 47 -5.34 -11.87 -7.23
N ARG A 48 -6.42 -12.06 -6.46
CA ARG A 48 -7.79 -12.09 -6.98
C ARG A 48 -8.33 -10.66 -7.08
N PRO A 49 -8.67 -10.16 -8.29
CA PRO A 49 -9.20 -8.82 -8.45
C PRO A 49 -10.55 -8.63 -7.75
N GLU A 50 -11.35 -9.69 -7.60
CA GLU A 50 -12.65 -9.66 -6.92
C GLU A 50 -12.52 -9.45 -5.41
N ALA A 51 -11.36 -9.78 -4.84
CA ALA A 51 -11.06 -9.55 -3.44
C ALA A 51 -10.52 -8.15 -3.17
N ARG A 52 -10.24 -7.36 -4.22
CA ARG A 52 -9.79 -5.97 -4.06
C ARG A 52 -10.99 -5.07 -3.79
N PRO A 53 -10.89 -4.15 -2.84
CA PRO A 53 -11.92 -3.15 -2.63
C PRO A 53 -12.04 -2.21 -3.86
N PRO A 54 -13.23 -1.65 -4.11
CA PRO A 54 -13.40 -0.65 -5.16
C PRO A 54 -12.60 0.61 -4.82
N THR A 55 -12.14 1.35 -5.84
CA THR A 55 -11.32 2.57 -5.66
C THR A 55 -11.96 3.60 -4.73
N GLY A 56 -13.29 3.77 -4.79
CA GLY A 56 -13.99 4.66 -3.87
C GLY A 56 -13.94 4.20 -2.40
N ALA A 57 -13.94 2.90 -2.14
CA ALA A 57 -13.74 2.37 -0.79
C ALA A 57 -12.28 2.53 -0.35
N VAL A 58 -11.30 2.32 -1.24
CA VAL A 58 -9.87 2.58 -0.96
C VAL A 58 -9.65 4.02 -0.50
N VAL A 59 -10.26 5.00 -1.18
CA VAL A 59 -10.15 6.43 -0.80
C VAL A 59 -10.76 6.67 0.58
N LYS A 60 -11.98 6.19 0.83
CA LYS A 60 -12.62 6.31 2.15
C LYS A 60 -11.85 5.62 3.27
N MET A 61 -11.21 4.50 2.95
CA MET A 61 -10.31 3.82 3.86
C MET A 61 -9.06 4.67 4.11
N LEU A 62 -8.47 5.36 3.13
CA LEU A 62 -7.31 6.24 3.37
C LEU A 62 -7.68 7.53 4.12
N GLU A 63 -8.87 8.09 3.88
CA GLU A 63 -9.34 9.34 4.49
C GLU A 63 -9.78 9.21 5.95
N GLY A 64 -9.91 7.98 6.46
CA GLY A 64 -10.40 7.76 7.83
C GLY A 64 -11.91 7.51 7.92
N GLU A 65 -12.66 7.62 6.81
CA GLU A 65 -14.12 7.52 6.79
C GLU A 65 -14.65 6.09 6.95
N MET A 66 -13.83 5.08 6.63
CA MET A 66 -14.21 3.67 6.67
C MET A 66 -13.14 2.82 7.37
N ASP A 67 -13.51 2.04 8.37
CA ASP A 67 -12.55 1.15 9.05
C ASP A 67 -11.92 0.12 8.10
N VAL A 68 -10.64 -0.15 8.37
CA VAL A 68 -9.84 -1.11 7.60
C VAL A 68 -9.74 -2.41 8.37
N VAL A 69 -10.35 -3.46 7.82
CA VAL A 69 -10.17 -4.82 8.34
C VAL A 69 -8.81 -5.34 7.90
N PRO A 70 -8.04 -6.04 8.76
CA PRO A 70 -6.77 -6.64 8.36
C PRO A 70 -6.93 -7.56 7.14
N PRO A 71 -6.17 -7.32 6.06
CA PRO A 71 -6.27 -8.12 4.84
C PRO A 71 -5.62 -9.50 5.03
N VAL A 72 -6.07 -10.44 4.20
CA VAL A 72 -5.40 -11.74 4.05
C VAL A 72 -4.03 -11.52 3.40
N ASN A 73 -3.03 -12.33 3.76
CA ASN A 73 -1.71 -12.24 3.15
C ASN A 73 -1.84 -12.36 1.60
N PRO A 74 -1.40 -11.35 0.84
CA PRO A 74 -1.67 -11.27 -0.61
C PRO A 74 -0.87 -12.27 -1.43
N VAL A 75 0.23 -12.79 -0.88
CA VAL A 75 1.15 -13.71 -1.55
C VAL A 75 0.99 -15.16 -1.09
N LEU A 76 -0.08 -15.49 -0.36
CA LEU A 76 -0.35 -16.89 0.04
C LEU A 76 -0.30 -17.87 -1.13
N HIS A 77 -0.73 -17.45 -2.32
CA HIS A 77 -0.68 -18.28 -3.52
C HIS A 77 0.75 -18.63 -3.95
N LEU A 78 1.74 -17.75 -3.70
CA LEU A 78 3.16 -18.00 -3.99
C LEU A 78 3.78 -18.99 -3.00
N MET A 79 3.20 -19.16 -1.81
CA MET A 79 3.67 -20.10 -0.79
C MET A 79 3.09 -21.51 -0.97
N ALA A 80 2.05 -21.68 -1.81
CA ALA A 80 1.60 -22.99 -2.25
C ALA A 80 2.57 -23.51 -3.34
N ALA A 81 2.99 -24.78 -3.24
CA ALA A 81 4.02 -25.36 -4.11
C ALA A 81 3.76 -25.07 -5.61
N PRO A 82 4.78 -24.72 -6.39
CA PRO A 82 4.60 -24.33 -7.78
C PRO A 82 4.10 -25.52 -8.60
N ALA A 83 2.92 -25.40 -9.20
CA ALA A 83 2.62 -26.15 -10.42
C ALA A 83 3.52 -25.56 -11.51
N VAL A 84 4.72 -26.13 -11.64
CA VAL A 84 5.72 -25.75 -12.66
C VAL A 84 5.05 -25.68 -14.03
N SER A 85 5.07 -24.50 -14.62
CA SER A 85 4.78 -24.24 -16.04
C SER A 85 5.33 -22.86 -16.37
N ASN A 86 6.65 -22.71 -16.46
CA ASN A 86 7.23 -21.55 -17.16
C ASN A 86 7.59 -21.97 -18.60
N PRO A 87 6.95 -21.39 -19.63
CA PRO A 87 7.12 -21.81 -21.03
C PRO A 87 8.43 -21.35 -21.70
N TRP A 88 9.40 -20.80 -20.95
CA TRP A 88 10.62 -20.21 -21.51
C TRP A 88 11.93 -20.85 -21.04
N THR A 89 11.92 -22.05 -20.46
CA THR A 89 13.18 -22.81 -20.32
C THR A 89 13.63 -23.30 -21.69
N THR A 90 14.30 -22.41 -22.43
CA THR A 90 14.98 -22.74 -23.68
C THR A 90 16.02 -23.81 -23.37
N THR A 91 15.77 -25.01 -23.87
CA THR A 91 16.73 -26.11 -23.93
C THR A 91 17.97 -25.62 -24.68
N ALA A 92 19.00 -25.20 -23.96
CA ALA A 92 20.35 -25.19 -24.52
C ALA A 92 20.86 -26.64 -24.45
N SER A 93 20.32 -27.50 -25.33
CA SER A 93 20.97 -28.75 -25.67
C SER A 93 22.19 -28.40 -26.51
N SER A 94 23.34 -28.25 -25.85
CA SER A 94 24.63 -28.37 -26.52
C SER A 94 24.76 -29.81 -27.02
N GLY A 95 24.47 -29.99 -28.32
CA GLY A 95 24.70 -31.22 -29.08
C GLY A 95 25.55 -30.88 -30.30
N ASN A 96 26.64 -31.62 -30.48
CA ASN A 96 27.79 -31.25 -31.30
C ASN A 96 27.69 -31.75 -32.77
N THR A 97 28.60 -31.23 -33.60
CA THR A 97 29.20 -31.74 -34.86
C THR A 97 28.55 -31.46 -36.23
N VAL A 98 29.32 -30.74 -37.07
CA VAL A 98 29.34 -30.71 -38.55
C VAL A 98 30.83 -30.42 -38.88
N SER A 99 31.53 -31.00 -39.85
CA SER A 99 31.31 -32.04 -40.87
C SER A 99 32.67 -32.65 -41.20
#